data_AF-A0A519Z4V7-F1
#
_entry.id   AF-A0A519Z4V7-F1
#
_cell.length_a   1.000
_cell.length_b   1.000
_cell.length_c   1.000
_cell.angle_alpha   90.00
_cell.angle_beta   90.00
_cell.angle_gamma   90.00
#
_symmetry.space_group_name_H-M   'P 1'
#
loop_
_entity.id
_entity.type
_entity.pdbx_description
1 polymer ?
#
loop_
_entity_poly.entity_id
_entity_poly.type
_entity_poly.pdbx_seq_one_letter_code
_entity_poly.pdbx_strand_id
1 'polypeptide(L)'
;MPLKRGSFFQRVFKQQPADNAIIELNNLLAGTEISKISEQHIQKIADSYSLNLQQEYPLNLQEFFAVLWNWYLKSDSDPDLRADAQRLGALLKLEPSVISDLQNRIGEEYYRRATKIAVSKRRLLASDASGLNQLANQLQITSDLTTKILAEEQKLVVNKYIQPLIAKNRCSPEEYGELERMIDNFQLERQHKNELFKQCRALLSYWQAEHESLQTFLVDGGAIQKSEICYFLAK
;
A
#
# COMPACT_ATOMS: atom_id res chain seq x y z
N MET A 1 -21.32 21.67 -9.33
CA MET A 1 -20.45 22.32 -10.33
C MET A 1 -21.31 23.02 -11.39
N PRO A 2 -20.85 24.17 -11.95
CA PRO A 2 -21.60 24.89 -12.97
C PRO A 2 -21.56 24.17 -14.33
N LEU A 3 -22.64 24.26 -15.10
CA LEU A 3 -22.75 23.68 -16.43
C LEU A 3 -21.88 24.43 -17.44
N LYS A 4 -21.25 23.70 -18.38
CA LYS A 4 -20.47 24.30 -19.47
C LYS A 4 -21.43 25.01 -20.45
N ARG A 5 -21.03 26.20 -20.91
CA ARG A 5 -21.77 26.94 -21.94
C ARG A 5 -21.53 26.31 -23.31
N GLY A 6 -22.61 26.12 -24.09
CA GLY A 6 -22.52 25.61 -25.45
C GLY A 6 -21.82 26.58 -26.41
N SER A 7 -21.13 26.03 -27.41
CA SER A 7 -20.55 26.78 -28.52
C SER A 7 -21.63 27.57 -29.29
N PHE A 8 -21.23 28.54 -30.12
CA PHE A 8 -22.18 29.35 -30.89
C PHE A 8 -23.13 28.49 -31.73
N PHE A 9 -22.58 27.50 -32.46
CA PHE A 9 -23.38 26.56 -33.25
C PHE A 9 -24.26 25.66 -32.37
N GLN A 10 -23.74 25.16 -31.24
CA GLN A 10 -24.53 24.38 -30.29
C GLN A 10 -25.73 25.17 -29.75
N ARG A 11 -25.56 26.47 -29.46
CA ARG A 11 -26.66 27.36 -29.06
C ARG A 11 -27.68 27.58 -30.18
N VAL A 12 -27.22 27.73 -31.43
CA VAL A 12 -28.08 27.87 -32.61
C VAL A 12 -28.90 26.59 -32.87
N PHE A 13 -28.31 25.41 -32.65
CA PHE A 13 -28.99 24.11 -32.82
C PHE A 13 -29.61 23.57 -31.52
N LYS A 14 -29.64 24.35 -30.42
CA LYS A 14 -30.11 23.94 -29.09
C LYS A 14 -29.46 22.66 -28.54
N GLN A 15 -28.28 22.30 -29.02
CA GLN A 15 -27.52 21.17 -28.51
C GLN A 15 -26.83 21.58 -27.23
N GLN A 16 -27.11 20.88 -26.13
CA GLN A 16 -26.35 21.07 -24.90
C GLN A 16 -25.05 20.25 -24.97
N PRO A 17 -23.93 20.71 -24.36
CA PRO A 17 -22.72 19.91 -24.27
C PRO A 17 -22.98 18.58 -23.57
N ALA A 18 -22.67 17.45 -24.21
CA ALA A 18 -22.88 16.12 -23.64
C ALA A 18 -22.22 15.96 -22.26
N ASP A 19 -21.07 16.59 -22.04
CA ASP A 19 -20.35 16.61 -20.75
C ASP A 19 -21.19 17.16 -19.59
N ASN A 20 -22.20 17.99 -19.87
CA ASN A 20 -23.08 18.52 -18.83
C ASN A 20 -23.95 17.44 -18.21
N ALA A 21 -24.22 16.33 -18.91
CA ALA A 21 -24.93 15.18 -18.34
C ALA A 21 -24.16 14.60 -17.14
N ILE A 22 -22.84 14.51 -17.22
CA ILE A 22 -22.00 14.02 -16.12
C ILE A 22 -21.92 15.03 -14.98
N ILE A 23 -21.91 16.33 -15.29
CA ILE A 23 -21.96 17.38 -14.27
C ILE A 23 -23.30 17.33 -13.51
N GLU A 24 -24.42 17.16 -14.21
CA GLU A 24 -25.74 17.02 -13.58
C GLU A 24 -25.84 15.74 -12.76
N LEU A 25 -25.35 14.62 -13.27
CA LEU A 25 -25.32 13.37 -12.53
C LEU A 25 -24.50 13.53 -11.23
N ASN A 26 -23.32 14.14 -11.30
CA ASN A 26 -22.51 14.43 -10.12
C ASN A 26 -23.25 15.36 -9.13
N ASN A 27 -23.95 16.39 -9.62
CA ASN A 27 -24.73 17.28 -8.77
C ASN A 27 -25.91 16.54 -8.11
N LEU A 28 -26.58 15.63 -8.82
CA LEU A 28 -27.63 14.77 -8.28
C LEU A 28 -27.09 13.89 -7.15
N LEU A 29 -25.96 13.21 -7.38
CA LEU A 29 -25.30 12.35 -6.41
C LEU A 29 -24.80 13.12 -5.18
N ALA A 30 -24.34 14.37 -5.36
CA ALA A 30 -23.86 15.20 -4.26
C ALA A 30 -24.99 15.86 -3.45
N GLY A 31 -26.14 16.13 -4.09
CA GLY A 31 -27.25 16.87 -3.47
C GLY A 31 -28.37 15.99 -2.92
N THR A 32 -28.34 14.69 -3.17
CA THR A 32 -29.42 13.76 -2.80
C THR A 32 -28.83 12.50 -2.19
N GLU A 33 -29.43 12.01 -1.10
CA GLU A 33 -29.08 10.71 -0.54
C GLU A 33 -29.25 9.60 -1.59
N ILE A 34 -28.28 8.70 -1.72
CA ILE A 34 -28.31 7.61 -2.71
C ILE A 34 -29.56 6.74 -2.54
N SER A 35 -30.03 6.57 -1.30
CA SER A 35 -31.26 5.87 -0.94
C SER A 35 -32.55 6.47 -1.55
N LYS A 36 -32.53 7.74 -1.96
CA LYS A 36 -33.66 8.47 -2.56
C LYS A 36 -33.55 8.59 -4.08
N ILE A 37 -32.37 8.30 -4.65
CA ILE A 37 -32.16 8.33 -6.09
C ILE A 37 -32.74 7.07 -6.73
N SER A 38 -33.45 7.26 -7.84
CA SER A 38 -34.06 6.19 -8.64
C SER A 38 -33.52 6.22 -10.06
N GLU A 39 -33.66 5.12 -10.78
CA GLU A 39 -33.25 5.02 -12.19
C GLU A 39 -33.91 6.10 -13.07
N GLN A 40 -35.14 6.51 -12.75
CA GLN A 40 -35.83 7.58 -13.47
C GLN A 40 -35.13 8.94 -13.39
N HIS A 41 -34.46 9.24 -12.27
CA HIS A 41 -33.69 10.48 -12.15
C HIS A 41 -32.49 10.48 -13.10
N ILE A 42 -31.78 9.35 -13.19
CA ILE A 42 -30.63 9.17 -14.07
C ILE A 42 -31.09 9.16 -15.53
N GLN A 43 -32.20 8.49 -15.85
CA GLN A 43 -32.75 8.44 -17.20
C GLN A 43 -33.18 9.83 -17.67
N LYS A 44 -33.82 10.65 -16.81
CA LYS A 44 -34.17 12.04 -17.15
C LYS A 44 -32.95 12.87 -17.54
N ILE A 45 -31.81 12.67 -16.87
CA ILE A 45 -30.56 13.33 -17.25
C ILE A 45 -30.12 12.82 -18.63
N ALA A 46 -30.02 11.50 -18.83
CA ALA A 46 -29.64 10.91 -20.11
C ALA A 46 -30.51 11.41 -21.29
N ASP A 47 -31.84 11.45 -21.09
CA ASP A 47 -32.82 11.90 -22.07
C ASP A 47 -32.66 13.39 -22.41
N SER A 48 -32.38 14.23 -21.41
CA SER A 48 -32.19 15.69 -21.58
C SER A 48 -31.02 16.02 -22.50
N TYR A 49 -30.03 15.12 -22.59
CA TYR A 49 -28.86 15.24 -23.46
C TYR A 49 -28.89 14.27 -24.65
N SER A 50 -29.98 13.50 -24.81
CA SER A 50 -30.17 12.52 -25.90
C SER A 50 -29.01 11.54 -26.05
N LEU A 51 -28.50 11.00 -24.93
CA LEU A 51 -27.34 10.12 -24.91
C LEU A 51 -27.54 8.89 -24.02
N ASN A 52 -26.70 7.87 -24.23
CA ASN A 52 -26.61 6.70 -23.37
C ASN A 52 -25.40 6.84 -22.44
N LEU A 53 -25.63 7.10 -21.15
CA LEU A 53 -24.56 7.34 -20.17
C LEU A 53 -23.59 6.15 -20.04
N GLN A 54 -24.08 4.91 -20.15
CA GLN A 54 -23.26 3.71 -20.01
C GLN A 54 -22.31 3.53 -21.20
N GLN A 55 -22.73 3.94 -22.40
CA GLN A 55 -21.91 3.81 -23.61
C GLN A 55 -20.95 4.99 -23.77
N GLU A 56 -21.42 6.20 -23.52
CA GLU A 56 -20.66 7.43 -23.76
C GLU A 56 -19.69 7.78 -22.63
N TYR A 57 -20.04 7.44 -21.38
CA TYR A 57 -19.29 7.83 -20.19
C TYR A 57 -19.02 6.70 -19.18
N PRO A 58 -18.64 5.47 -19.61
CA PRO A 58 -18.45 4.34 -18.71
C PRO A 58 -17.41 4.61 -17.61
N LEU A 59 -16.33 5.30 -17.94
CA LEU A 59 -15.25 5.63 -16.99
C LEU A 59 -15.72 6.61 -15.90
N ASN A 60 -16.57 7.58 -16.23
CA ASN A 60 -17.10 8.52 -15.24
C ASN A 60 -18.05 7.81 -14.26
N LEU A 61 -18.86 6.87 -14.75
CA LEU A 61 -19.74 6.07 -13.89
C LEU A 61 -18.94 5.18 -12.93
N GLN A 62 -17.87 4.56 -13.43
CA GLN A 62 -16.92 3.80 -12.61
C GLN A 62 -16.26 4.69 -11.55
N GLU A 63 -15.87 5.91 -11.90
CA GLU A 63 -15.25 6.86 -10.97
C GLU A 63 -16.21 7.26 -9.84
N PHE A 64 -17.49 7.52 -10.14
CA PHE A 64 -18.47 7.84 -9.09
C PHE A 64 -18.61 6.69 -8.07
N PHE A 65 -18.67 5.45 -8.55
CA PHE A 65 -18.67 4.27 -7.69
C PHE A 65 -17.36 4.15 -6.89
N ALA A 66 -16.21 4.31 -7.54
CA ALA A 66 -14.89 4.23 -6.91
C ALA A 66 -14.70 5.25 -5.78
N VAL A 67 -15.17 6.48 -5.99
CA VAL A 67 -15.11 7.55 -4.98
C VAL A 67 -15.94 7.20 -3.75
N LEU A 68 -17.19 6.73 -3.94
CA LEU A 68 -18.06 6.34 -2.83
C LEU A 68 -17.51 5.11 -2.08
N TRP A 69 -17.02 4.10 -2.81
CA TRP A 69 -16.39 2.93 -2.21
C TRP A 69 -15.15 3.30 -1.38
N ASN A 70 -14.28 4.15 -1.91
CA ASN A 70 -13.12 4.67 -1.18
C ASN A 70 -13.53 5.47 0.07
N TRP A 71 -14.67 6.16 0.03
CA TRP A 71 -15.18 6.87 1.21
C TRP A 71 -15.72 5.91 2.27
N TYR A 72 -16.42 4.85 1.87
CA TYR A 72 -16.82 3.75 2.76
C TYR A 72 -15.60 3.17 3.51
N LEU A 73 -14.52 2.85 2.79
CA LEU A 73 -13.31 2.28 3.40
C LEU A 73 -12.65 3.21 4.43
N LYS A 74 -12.76 4.52 4.24
CA LYS A 74 -12.19 5.52 5.16
C LYS A 74 -13.08 5.79 6.37
N SER A 75 -14.35 5.37 6.34
CA SER A 75 -15.35 5.71 7.36
C SER A 75 -15.58 4.54 8.33
N ASP A 76 -14.50 3.87 8.74
CA ASP A 76 -14.53 2.69 9.63
C ASP A 76 -15.52 1.60 9.22
N SER A 77 -15.68 1.40 7.90
CA SER A 77 -16.59 0.40 7.32
C SER A 77 -18.07 0.61 7.71
N ASP A 78 -18.54 1.85 7.69
CA ASP A 78 -19.96 2.21 7.89
C ASP A 78 -20.90 1.36 6.99
N PRO A 79 -21.81 0.57 7.57
CA PRO A 79 -22.70 -0.31 6.82
C PRO A 79 -23.67 0.45 5.90
N ASP A 80 -24.07 1.67 6.26
CA ASP A 80 -25.00 2.48 5.45
C ASP A 80 -24.29 2.95 4.17
N LEU A 81 -23.04 3.41 4.29
CA LEU A 81 -22.21 3.77 3.12
C LEU A 81 -21.91 2.57 2.22
N ARG A 82 -21.76 1.37 2.80
CA ARG A 82 -21.59 0.14 2.01
C ARG A 82 -22.84 -0.15 1.17
N ALA A 83 -24.01 -0.05 1.78
CA ALA A 83 -25.29 -0.26 1.10
C ALA A 83 -25.51 0.77 0.00
N ASP A 84 -25.17 2.04 0.27
CA ASP A 84 -25.23 3.11 -0.71
C ASP A 84 -24.27 2.88 -1.88
N ALA A 85 -23.04 2.43 -1.64
CA ALA A 85 -22.10 2.09 -2.70
C ALA A 85 -22.61 0.96 -3.60
N GLN A 86 -23.15 -0.11 -3.01
CA GLN A 86 -23.74 -1.23 -3.76
C GLN A 86 -24.94 -0.77 -4.59
N ARG A 87 -25.82 0.03 -3.98
CA ARG A 87 -26.97 0.62 -4.67
C ARG A 87 -26.53 1.52 -5.82
N LEU A 88 -25.49 2.34 -5.63
CA LEU A 88 -24.95 3.19 -6.68
C LEU A 88 -24.46 2.36 -7.87
N GLY A 89 -23.73 1.26 -7.63
CA GLY A 89 -23.30 0.35 -8.69
C GLY A 89 -24.46 -0.18 -9.54
N ALA A 90 -25.56 -0.56 -8.88
CA ALA A 90 -26.79 -1.00 -9.55
C ALA A 90 -27.49 0.16 -10.30
N LEU A 91 -27.62 1.33 -9.68
CA LEU A 91 -28.24 2.52 -10.29
C LEU A 91 -27.50 2.98 -11.55
N LEU A 92 -26.17 2.92 -11.54
CA LEU A 92 -25.33 3.26 -12.68
C LEU A 92 -25.26 2.14 -13.73
N LYS A 93 -25.83 0.96 -13.43
CA LYS A 93 -25.81 -0.24 -14.27
C LYS A 93 -24.38 -0.69 -14.61
N LEU A 94 -23.51 -0.68 -13.61
CA LEU A 94 -22.15 -1.20 -13.75
C LEU A 94 -22.17 -2.73 -13.80
N GLU A 95 -21.36 -3.30 -14.68
CA GLU A 95 -21.18 -4.75 -14.76
C GLU A 95 -20.61 -5.30 -13.44
N PRO A 96 -21.08 -6.47 -12.94
CA PRO A 96 -20.57 -7.05 -11.70
C PRO A 96 -19.06 -7.29 -11.69
N SER A 97 -18.47 -7.64 -12.85
CA SER A 97 -17.02 -7.78 -12.99
C SER A 97 -16.28 -6.46 -12.75
N VAL A 98 -16.78 -5.37 -13.30
CA VAL A 98 -16.21 -4.02 -13.13
C VAL A 98 -16.31 -3.56 -11.68
N ILE A 99 -17.44 -3.82 -11.02
CA ILE A 99 -17.63 -3.54 -9.59
C ILE A 99 -16.58 -4.30 -8.77
N SER A 100 -16.47 -5.61 -9.00
CA SER A 100 -15.50 -6.47 -8.31
C SER A 100 -14.06 -6.00 -8.53
N ASP A 101 -13.68 -5.67 -9.76
CA ASP A 101 -12.34 -5.18 -10.09
C ASP A 101 -12.01 -3.85 -9.39
N LEU A 102 -12.96 -2.91 -9.37
CA LEU A 102 -12.80 -1.64 -8.66
C LEU A 102 -12.69 -1.84 -7.15
N GLN A 103 -13.55 -2.68 -6.57
CA GLN A 103 -13.52 -3.00 -5.14
C GLN A 103 -12.18 -3.65 -4.76
N ASN A 104 -11.70 -4.61 -5.55
CA ASN A 104 -10.43 -5.28 -5.34
C ASN A 104 -9.26 -4.31 -5.46
N ARG A 105 -9.22 -3.47 -6.50
CA ARG A 105 -8.13 -2.50 -6.71
C ARG A 105 -8.05 -1.48 -5.58
N ILE A 106 -9.18 -0.90 -5.18
CA ILE A 106 -9.23 0.10 -4.11
C ILE A 106 -8.97 -0.56 -2.75
N GLY A 107 -9.54 -1.75 -2.54
CA GLY A 107 -9.31 -2.57 -1.35
C GLY A 107 -7.84 -2.95 -1.19
N GLU A 108 -7.16 -3.33 -2.27
CA GLU A 108 -5.74 -3.65 -2.27
C GLU A 108 -4.91 -2.45 -1.79
N GLU A 109 -5.15 -1.26 -2.35
CA GLU A 109 -4.44 -0.05 -1.92
C GLU A 109 -4.70 0.28 -0.45
N TYR A 110 -5.95 0.13 0.01
CA TYR A 110 -6.30 0.39 1.39
C TYR A 110 -5.62 -0.61 2.34
N TYR A 111 -5.66 -1.89 2.01
CA TYR A 111 -5.00 -2.96 2.75
C TYR A 111 -3.48 -2.74 2.78
N ARG A 112 -2.85 -2.38 1.65
CA ARG A 112 -1.43 -2.08 1.58
C ARG A 112 -1.03 -0.92 2.50
N ARG A 113 -1.84 0.14 2.57
CA ARG A 113 -1.62 1.25 3.51
C ARG A 113 -1.73 0.79 4.97
N ALA A 114 -2.74 0.00 5.31
CA ALA A 114 -2.90 -0.55 6.65
C ALA A 114 -1.71 -1.44 7.03
N THR A 115 -1.29 -2.33 6.14
CA THR A 115 -0.11 -3.20 6.30
C THR A 115 1.15 -2.37 6.51
N LYS A 116 1.38 -1.35 5.69
CA LYS A 116 2.52 -0.43 5.84
C LYS A 116 2.55 0.22 7.22
N ILE A 117 1.40 0.65 7.75
CA ILE A 117 1.30 1.21 9.10
C ILE A 117 1.62 0.15 10.15
N ALA A 118 1.06 -1.05 10.03
CA ALA A 118 1.30 -2.17 10.94
C ALA A 118 2.79 -2.52 11.03
N VAL A 119 3.49 -2.64 9.89
CA VAL A 119 4.91 -3.01 9.87
C VAL A 119 5.87 -1.84 10.15
N SER A 120 5.38 -0.60 10.13
CA SER A 120 6.22 0.62 10.26
C SER A 120 7.06 0.66 11.54
N LYS A 121 6.57 0.04 12.62
CA LYS A 121 7.24 -0.03 13.93
C LYS A 121 8.29 -1.14 14.01
N ARG A 122 8.71 -1.72 12.88
CA ARG A 122 9.69 -2.83 12.78
C ARG A 122 9.29 -4.09 13.56
N ARG A 123 8.00 -4.23 13.83
CA ARG A 123 7.39 -5.35 14.55
C ARG A 123 5.97 -5.52 14.05
N LEU A 124 5.48 -6.76 14.03
CA LEU A 124 4.09 -7.07 13.77
C LEU A 124 3.52 -7.69 15.04
N LEU A 125 2.65 -6.95 15.75
CA LEU A 125 2.03 -7.46 16.96
C LEU A 125 0.89 -8.43 16.59
N ALA A 126 0.52 -9.32 17.50
CA ALA A 126 -0.62 -10.22 17.31
C ALA A 126 -1.94 -9.43 17.06
N SER A 127 -2.10 -8.27 17.69
CA SER A 127 -3.22 -7.35 17.45
C SER A 127 -3.22 -6.80 16.03
N ASP A 128 -2.04 -6.47 15.49
CA ASP A 128 -1.90 -5.94 14.12
C ASP A 128 -2.24 -7.03 13.10
N ALA A 129 -1.72 -8.25 13.30
CA ALA A 129 -2.04 -9.39 12.45
C ALA A 129 -3.54 -9.73 12.47
N SER A 130 -4.17 -9.70 13.65
CA SER A 130 -5.62 -9.92 13.78
C SER A 130 -6.43 -8.82 13.08
N GLY A 131 -6.04 -7.55 13.24
CA GLY A 131 -6.68 -6.42 12.57
C GLY A 131 -6.55 -6.48 11.05
N LEU A 132 -5.37 -6.85 10.53
CA LEU A 132 -5.17 -7.06 9.10
C LEU A 132 -6.01 -8.22 8.56
N ASN A 133 -6.14 -9.33 9.29
CA ASN A 133 -7.00 -10.44 8.88
C ASN A 133 -8.48 -10.05 8.87
N GLN A 134 -8.94 -9.29 9.86
CA GLN A 134 -10.30 -8.74 9.87
C GLN A 134 -10.54 -7.81 8.68
N LEU A 135 -9.60 -6.91 8.40
CA LEU A 135 -9.67 -6.00 7.27
C LEU A 135 -9.68 -6.76 5.94
N ALA A 136 -8.84 -7.76 5.76
CA ALA A 136 -8.82 -8.61 4.57
C ALA A 136 -10.18 -9.28 4.32
N ASN A 137 -10.81 -9.81 5.36
CA ASN A 137 -12.13 -10.42 5.28
C ASN A 137 -13.22 -9.40 4.92
N GLN A 138 -13.16 -8.19 5.49
CA GLN A 138 -14.10 -7.11 5.16
C GLN A 138 -13.97 -6.65 3.70
N LEU A 139 -12.74 -6.60 3.20
CA LEU A 139 -12.42 -6.22 1.83
C LEU A 139 -12.56 -7.37 0.82
N GLN A 140 -12.79 -8.59 1.30
CA GLN A 140 -12.86 -9.83 0.50
C GLN A 140 -11.59 -10.08 -0.34
N ILE A 141 -10.43 -9.68 0.17
CA ILE A 141 -9.15 -9.88 -0.50
C ILE A 141 -8.68 -11.33 -0.28
N THR A 142 -8.11 -11.94 -1.32
CA THR A 142 -7.57 -13.30 -1.24
C THR A 142 -6.39 -13.41 -0.28
N SER A 143 -6.23 -14.59 0.32
CA SER A 143 -5.07 -14.92 1.18
C SER A 143 -3.74 -14.74 0.47
N ASP A 144 -3.71 -15.04 -0.82
CA ASP A 144 -2.48 -14.98 -1.62
C ASP A 144 -2.03 -13.52 -1.81
N LEU A 145 -2.99 -12.62 -2.10
CA LEU A 145 -2.70 -11.21 -2.27
C LEU A 145 -2.30 -10.55 -0.94
N THR A 146 -2.99 -10.87 0.16
CA THR A 146 -2.64 -10.34 1.49
C THR A 146 -1.24 -10.78 1.93
N THR A 147 -0.90 -12.06 1.74
CA THR A 147 0.44 -12.61 2.03
C THR A 147 1.51 -11.92 1.19
N LYS A 148 1.25 -11.73 -0.11
CA LYS A 148 2.16 -11.02 -1.01
C LYS A 148 2.40 -9.59 -0.57
N ILE A 149 1.34 -8.83 -0.25
CA ILE A 149 1.45 -7.44 0.22
C ILE A 149 2.23 -7.37 1.52
N LEU A 150 1.96 -8.27 2.47
CA LEU A 150 2.67 -8.32 3.74
C LEU A 150 4.16 -8.55 3.54
N ALA A 151 4.54 -9.54 2.73
CA ALA A 151 5.94 -9.83 2.41
C ALA A 151 6.64 -8.65 1.71
N GLU A 152 5.96 -7.99 0.76
CA GLU A 152 6.48 -6.82 0.07
C GLU A 152 6.76 -5.66 1.05
N GLU A 153 5.79 -5.32 1.91
CA GLU A 153 5.94 -4.21 2.86
C GLU A 153 6.97 -4.50 3.94
N GLN A 154 7.04 -5.74 4.45
CA GLN A 154 8.09 -6.17 5.38
C GLN A 154 9.49 -6.02 4.75
N LYS A 155 9.65 -6.48 3.50
CA LYS A 155 10.91 -6.34 2.76
C LYS A 155 11.30 -4.88 2.56
N LEU A 156 10.34 -3.99 2.27
CA LEU A 156 10.60 -2.55 2.17
C LEU A 156 11.11 -1.96 3.49
N VAL A 157 10.51 -2.32 4.63
CA VAL A 157 10.94 -1.85 5.96
C VAL A 157 12.36 -2.33 6.26
N VAL A 158 12.66 -3.61 6.01
CA VAL A 158 13.97 -4.21 6.24
C VAL A 158 15.04 -3.55 5.37
N ASN A 159 14.76 -3.40 4.07
CA ASN A 159 15.67 -2.71 3.15
C ASN A 159 15.93 -1.28 3.59
N LYS A 160 14.89 -0.53 4.01
CA LYS A 160 15.05 0.84 4.50
C LYS A 160 15.98 0.92 5.72
N TYR A 161 16.01 -0.11 6.56
CA TYR A 161 16.92 -0.20 7.70
C TYR A 161 18.36 -0.55 7.29
N ILE A 162 18.53 -1.48 6.35
CA ILE A 162 19.85 -1.98 5.93
C ILE A 162 20.59 -1.01 4.99
N GLN A 163 19.89 -0.27 4.12
CA GLN A 163 20.52 0.62 3.13
C GLN A 163 21.50 1.64 3.77
N PRO A 164 21.16 2.33 4.88
CA PRO A 164 22.11 3.17 5.59
C PRO A 164 23.34 2.41 6.12
N LEU A 165 23.19 1.15 6.57
CA LEU A 165 24.28 0.32 7.09
C LEU A 165 25.28 -0.06 5.98
N ILE A 166 24.75 -0.39 4.80
CA ILE A 166 25.56 -0.64 3.60
C ILE A 166 26.28 0.65 3.18
N ALA A 167 25.58 1.79 3.15
CA ALA A 167 26.17 3.06 2.73
C ALA A 167 27.35 3.50 3.63
N LYS A 168 27.29 3.18 4.93
CA LYS A 168 28.39 3.43 5.88
C LYS A 168 29.46 2.34 5.91
N ASN A 169 29.28 1.23 5.17
CA ASN A 169 30.15 0.05 5.16
C ASN A 169 30.45 -0.56 6.54
N ARG A 170 29.57 -0.35 7.53
CA ARG A 170 29.74 -0.85 8.90
C ARG A 170 28.40 -1.21 9.52
N CYS A 171 28.42 -2.12 10.49
CA CYS A 171 27.25 -2.47 11.30
C CYS A 171 27.73 -2.73 12.73
N SER A 172 27.20 -2.01 13.71
CA SER A 172 27.53 -2.26 15.11
C SER A 172 26.82 -3.52 15.64
N PRO A 173 27.29 -4.13 16.73
CA PRO A 173 26.61 -5.26 17.37
C PRO A 173 25.15 -4.95 17.75
N GLU A 174 24.88 -3.72 18.19
CA GLU A 174 23.55 -3.24 18.56
C GLU A 174 22.61 -3.19 17.34
N GLU A 175 23.09 -2.65 16.22
CA GLU A 175 22.33 -2.58 14.96
C GLU A 175 22.08 -3.96 14.36
N TYR A 176 23.03 -4.88 14.50
CA TYR A 176 22.88 -6.28 14.12
C TYR A 176 21.79 -6.96 14.95
N GLY A 177 21.82 -6.77 16.28
CA GLY A 177 20.79 -7.31 17.18
C GLY A 177 19.40 -6.70 16.96
N GLU A 178 19.30 -5.44 16.53
CA GLU A 178 18.04 -4.85 16.06
C GLU A 178 17.52 -5.52 14.79
N LEU A 179 18.40 -5.79 13.81
CA LEU A 179 18.03 -6.47 12.58
C LEU A 179 17.52 -7.89 12.85
N GLU A 180 18.22 -8.65 13.69
CA GLU A 180 17.81 -10.00 14.09
C GLU A 180 16.40 -9.99 14.69
N ARG A 181 16.15 -9.10 15.66
CA ARG A 181 14.82 -8.93 16.26
C ARG A 181 13.76 -8.55 15.24
N MET A 182 14.06 -7.65 14.31
CA MET A 182 13.13 -7.24 13.25
C MET A 182 12.77 -8.41 12.32
N ILE A 183 13.77 -9.18 11.88
CA ILE A 183 13.56 -10.34 11.01
C ILE A 183 12.73 -11.42 11.72
N ASP A 184 13.02 -11.68 12.99
CA ASP A 184 12.29 -12.68 13.79
C ASP A 184 10.84 -12.26 14.01
N ASN A 185 10.59 -10.97 14.27
CA ASN A 185 9.24 -10.42 14.41
C ASN A 185 8.43 -10.49 13.10
N PHE A 186 9.09 -10.39 11.94
CA PHE A 186 8.43 -10.43 10.63
C PHE A 186 8.25 -11.84 10.08
N GLN A 187 8.82 -12.87 10.72
CA GLN A 187 8.73 -14.28 10.29
C GLN A 187 9.10 -14.47 8.81
N LEU A 188 10.10 -13.73 8.33
CA LEU A 188 10.53 -13.77 6.93
C LEU A 188 11.00 -15.17 6.53
N GLU A 189 10.84 -15.49 5.24
CA GLU A 189 11.33 -16.74 4.67
C GLU A 189 12.83 -16.95 4.91
N ARG A 190 13.19 -18.20 5.19
CA ARG A 190 14.56 -18.61 5.57
C ARG A 190 15.61 -18.19 4.54
N GLN A 191 15.30 -18.24 3.25
CA GLN A 191 16.22 -17.85 2.19
C GLN A 191 16.56 -16.36 2.25
N HIS A 192 15.55 -15.51 2.43
CA HIS A 192 15.73 -14.06 2.52
C HIS A 192 16.52 -13.67 3.79
N LYS A 193 16.22 -14.35 4.91
CA LYS A 193 16.94 -14.22 6.18
C LYS A 193 18.44 -14.48 6.02
N ASN A 194 18.82 -15.54 5.29
CA ASN A 194 20.22 -15.91 5.09
C ASN A 194 21.01 -14.87 4.30
N GLU A 195 20.43 -14.34 3.23
CA GLU A 195 21.08 -13.33 2.39
C GLU A 195 21.35 -12.04 3.18
N LEU A 196 20.34 -11.55 3.90
CA LEU A 196 20.46 -10.34 4.71
C LEU A 196 21.52 -10.50 5.82
N PHE A 197 21.55 -11.64 6.50
CA PHE A 197 22.57 -11.89 7.52
C PHE A 197 23.96 -12.05 6.95
N LYS A 198 24.12 -12.65 5.77
CA LYS A 198 25.44 -12.75 5.13
C LYS A 198 26.01 -11.35 4.87
N GLN A 199 25.20 -10.44 4.35
CA GLN A 199 25.61 -9.06 4.10
C GLN A 199 25.93 -8.34 5.43
N CYS A 200 25.08 -8.45 6.44
CA CYS A 200 25.28 -7.76 7.71
C CYS A 200 26.44 -8.31 8.54
N ARG A 201 26.75 -9.62 8.46
CA ARG A 201 27.92 -10.21 9.11
C ARG A 201 29.24 -9.67 8.54
N ALA A 202 29.30 -9.47 7.22
CA ALA A 202 30.46 -8.83 6.60
C ALA A 202 30.65 -7.41 7.15
N LEU A 203 29.57 -6.62 7.23
CA LEU A 203 29.60 -5.27 7.80
C LEU A 203 29.99 -5.25 9.29
N LEU A 204 29.54 -6.25 10.05
CA LEU A 204 29.91 -6.42 11.46
C LEU A 204 31.41 -6.71 11.61
N SER A 205 31.97 -7.58 10.76
CA SER A 205 33.41 -7.88 10.81
C SER A 205 34.29 -6.66 10.55
N TYR A 206 33.86 -5.74 9.68
CA TYR A 206 34.57 -4.47 9.49
C TYR A 206 34.52 -3.59 10.74
N TRP A 207 33.36 -3.49 11.39
CA TRP A 207 33.24 -2.74 12.63
C TRP A 207 34.12 -3.32 13.74
N GLN A 208 34.15 -4.65 13.89
CA GLN A 208 34.98 -5.33 14.87
C GLN A 208 36.47 -5.09 14.62
N ALA A 209 36.92 -5.15 13.37
CA ALA A 209 38.32 -4.86 13.02
C ALA A 209 38.73 -3.41 13.35
N GLU A 210 37.79 -2.46 13.35
CA GLU A 210 38.06 -1.06 13.69
C GLU A 210 38.05 -0.78 15.21
N HIS A 211 37.25 -1.51 15.99
CA HIS A 211 36.95 -1.18 17.40
C HIS A 211 37.48 -2.19 18.40
N GLU A 212 37.72 -3.44 18.00
CA GLU A 212 38.30 -4.47 18.86
C GLU A 212 39.84 -4.40 18.78
N SER A 213 40.49 -4.59 19.92
CA SER A 213 41.95 -4.67 19.97
C SER A 213 42.43 -5.87 19.17
N LEU A 214 43.44 -5.67 18.32
CA LEU A 214 44.09 -6.75 17.60
C LEU A 214 44.51 -7.87 18.56
N GLN A 215 44.21 -9.12 18.20
CA GLN A 215 44.58 -10.27 18.99
C GLN A 215 46.10 -10.33 19.14
N THR A 216 46.56 -10.41 20.38
CA THR A 216 47.98 -10.53 20.70
C THR A 216 48.34 -12.00 20.91
N PHE A 217 49.45 -12.45 20.34
CA PHE A 217 49.97 -13.80 20.52
C PHE A 217 51.18 -13.78 21.46
N LEU A 218 51.18 -14.67 22.44
CA LEU A 218 52.38 -14.95 23.23
C LEU A 218 53.32 -15.81 22.40
N VAL A 219 54.50 -15.28 22.08
CA VAL A 219 55.54 -15.99 21.34
C VAL A 219 56.56 -16.52 22.34
N ASP A 220 56.57 -17.83 22.56
CA ASP A 220 57.58 -18.49 23.38
C ASP A 220 58.89 -18.62 22.59
N GLY A 221 60.02 -18.22 23.19
CA GLY A 221 61.36 -18.49 22.63
C GLY A 221 62.28 -17.30 22.35
N GLY A 222 62.00 -16.09 22.87
CA GLY A 222 62.94 -14.97 22.81
C GLY A 222 63.07 -14.28 21.45
N ALA A 223 62.15 -14.53 20.52
CA ALA A 223 62.14 -13.93 19.19
C ALA A 223 61.57 -12.49 19.12
N ILE A 224 61.08 -11.96 20.25
CA ILE A 224 60.52 -10.60 20.35
C ILE A 224 61.18 -9.82 21.50
N GLN A 225 61.48 -8.53 21.30
CA GLN A 225 62.12 -7.69 22.32
C GLN A 225 61.16 -7.32 23.47
N LYS A 226 61.71 -6.92 24.62
CA LYS A 226 60.95 -6.48 25.82
C LYS A 226 60.21 -5.15 25.59
N SER A 227 59.13 -5.20 24.82
CA SER A 227 58.12 -4.14 24.58
C SER A 227 57.33 -4.41 23.29
N GLU A 228 57.73 -5.40 22.49
CA GLU A 228 57.09 -5.73 21.24
C GLU A 228 55.90 -6.67 21.47
N ILE A 229 54.82 -6.43 20.74
CA ILE A 229 53.60 -7.23 20.80
C ILE A 229 53.41 -7.90 19.44
N CYS A 230 53.29 -9.22 19.43
CA CYS A 230 53.04 -9.98 18.21
C CYS A 230 51.55 -10.03 17.90
N TYR A 231 51.17 -9.56 16.72
CA TYR A 231 49.78 -9.55 16.24
C TYR A 231 49.53 -10.56 15.09
N PHE A 232 50.57 -11.24 14.59
CA PHE A 232 50.46 -12.17 13.47
C PHE A 232 51.50 -13.29 13.57
N LEU A 233 51.03 -14.55 13.49
CA LEU A 233 51.88 -15.74 13.36
C LEU A 233 51.69 -16.31 11.95
N ALA A 234 52.69 -16.15 11.08
CA ALA A 234 52.74 -16.88 9.81
C ALA A 234 52.96 -18.37 10.09
N LYS A 235 52.12 -19.23 9.52
CA LYS A 235 52.37 -20.67 9.47
C LYS A 235 53.36 -21.01 8.37
#